data_AF-A0A255GIZ9-F1
#
_entry.id   AF-A0A255GIZ9-F1
#
_cell.length_a   1.000
_cell.length_b   1.000
_cell.length_c   1.000
_cell.angle_alpha   90.00
_cell.angle_beta   90.00
_cell.angle_gamma   90.00
#
_symmetry.space_group_name_H-M   'P 1'
#
loop_
_entity.id
_entity.type
_entity.pdbx_description
1 polymer ?
#
loop_
_entity_poly.entity_id
_entity_poly.type
_entity_poly.pdbx_seq_one_letter_code
_entity_poly.pdbx_strand_id
1 'polypeptide(L)'
;MVDVGGVLRRVRRALDLNQREFAERLGVSASHLARWEAGQRSPRVPELVAALELAGFTLHVLDADGNAVRPMGEADTVRDRQGRFLPAHLDVELIDPYFSGLVPCAPRRARREQSRARRGEVPVDHPTAQDVIAAEHARRERRRAKWEQERALGLLPVPAPTPFVCTCPSDCDVLGPCVPSCPCRCGTDLEPWAEGPELPPAADSGPPTTEPALQVDLGGQPMGKGGDGLGAEQRPAGAALAGQGTGPGEPDAGGEQDAGGVGTAGQPGE
;
A
#
# COMPACT_ATOMS: atom_id res chain seq x y z
N MET A 1 1.12 33.58 -4.77
CA MET A 1 2.34 32.77 -5.01
C MET A 1 2.96 32.49 -3.65
N VAL A 2 3.27 31.24 -3.31
CA VAL A 2 3.79 30.88 -1.98
C VAL A 2 5.23 31.40 -1.83
N ASP A 3 5.52 32.19 -0.80
CA ASP A 3 6.88 32.65 -0.48
C ASP A 3 7.65 31.56 0.28
N VAL A 4 8.27 30.64 -0.47
CA VAL A 4 9.06 29.53 0.11
C VAL A 4 10.28 30.06 0.89
N GLY A 5 10.92 31.13 0.42
CA GLY A 5 12.06 31.73 1.11
C GLY A 5 11.67 32.35 2.47
N GLY A 6 10.49 32.98 2.53
CA GLY A 6 9.87 33.43 3.79
C GLY A 6 9.56 32.28 4.74
N VAL A 7 9.06 31.15 4.25
CA VAL A 7 8.81 29.94 5.06
C VAL A 7 10.12 29.42 5.68
N LEU A 8 11.20 29.30 4.89
CA LEU A 8 12.50 28.86 5.40
C LEU A 8 13.07 29.82 6.46
N ARG A 9 12.96 31.13 6.24
CA ARG A 9 13.35 32.13 7.25
C ARG A 9 12.54 32.00 8.55
N ARG A 10 11.25 31.65 8.45
CA ARG A 10 10.39 31.39 9.62
C ARG A 10 10.82 30.13 10.37
N VAL A 11 11.12 29.04 9.66
CA VAL A 11 11.70 27.82 10.26
C VAL A 11 12.98 28.15 11.00
N ARG A 12 13.92 28.84 10.32
CA ARG A 12 15.20 29.22 10.92
C ARG A 12 15.02 30.09 12.17
N ARG A 13 14.05 31.01 12.15
CA ARG A 13 13.71 31.84 13.31
C ARG A 13 13.11 31.04 14.47
N ALA A 14 12.30 30.02 14.19
CA ALA A 14 11.73 29.14 15.20
C ALA A 14 12.80 28.27 15.89
N LEU A 15 13.88 27.95 15.17
CA LEU A 15 15.03 27.18 15.67
C LEU A 15 16.12 28.04 16.31
N ASP A 16 16.02 29.35 16.18
CA ASP A 16 17.03 30.35 16.60
C ASP A 16 18.43 30.10 16.02
N LEU A 17 18.49 29.70 14.74
CA LEU A 17 19.75 29.41 14.05
C LEU A 17 20.20 30.55 13.14
N ASN A 18 21.51 30.70 13.02
CA ASN A 18 22.09 31.48 11.94
C ASN A 18 22.02 30.71 10.60
N GLN A 19 22.30 31.39 9.48
CA GLN A 19 22.15 30.79 8.15
C GLN A 19 23.13 29.61 7.93
N ARG A 20 24.34 29.65 8.48
CA ARG A 20 25.34 28.58 8.32
C ARG A 20 24.93 27.34 9.11
N GLU A 21 24.53 27.52 10.36
CA GLU A 21 24.02 26.44 11.22
C GLU A 21 22.79 25.78 10.62
N PHE A 22 21.86 26.57 10.06
CA PHE A 22 20.68 26.01 9.41
C PHE A 22 21.03 25.20 8.16
N ALA A 23 21.98 25.69 7.35
CA ALA A 23 22.47 24.97 6.19
C ALA A 23 23.18 23.65 6.57
N GLU A 24 24.00 23.68 7.63
CA GLU A 24 24.66 22.49 8.19
C GLU A 24 23.67 21.44 8.67
N ARG A 25 22.62 21.85 9.40
CA ARG A 25 21.56 20.92 9.83
C ARG A 25 20.78 20.31 8.66
N LEU A 26 20.64 21.05 7.56
CA LEU A 26 20.01 20.58 6.34
C LEU A 26 20.94 19.76 5.42
N GLY A 27 22.24 19.69 5.72
CA GLY A 27 23.21 19.03 4.86
C GLY A 27 23.45 19.74 3.52
N VAL A 28 23.22 21.06 3.45
CA VAL A 28 23.43 21.88 2.24
C VAL A 28 24.46 22.97 2.47
N SER A 29 25.02 23.55 1.40
CA SER A 29 25.93 24.68 1.54
C SER A 29 25.17 25.97 1.91
N ALA A 30 25.80 26.83 2.71
CA ALA A 30 25.22 28.13 3.08
C ALA A 30 24.82 28.98 1.86
N SER A 31 25.63 28.94 0.79
CA SER A 31 25.31 29.61 -0.48
C SER A 31 24.07 29.06 -1.16
N HIS A 32 23.78 27.75 -1.02
CA HIS A 32 22.55 27.16 -1.55
C HIS A 32 21.33 27.62 -0.76
N LEU A 33 21.41 27.56 0.57
CA LEU A 33 20.36 28.04 1.44
C LEU A 33 20.07 29.53 1.24
N ALA A 34 21.10 30.36 1.07
CA ALA A 34 20.95 31.79 0.81
C ALA A 34 20.14 32.06 -0.48
N ARG A 35 20.37 31.27 -1.54
CA ARG A 35 19.60 31.37 -2.78
C ARG A 35 18.15 30.93 -2.62
N TRP A 36 17.89 29.97 -1.73
CA TRP A 36 16.54 29.57 -1.36
C TRP A 36 15.81 30.64 -0.57
N GLU A 37 16.42 31.18 0.49
CA GLU A 37 15.81 32.24 1.31
C GLU A 37 15.57 33.53 0.50
N ALA A 38 16.41 33.81 -0.50
CA ALA A 38 16.26 34.95 -1.40
C ALA A 38 15.29 34.73 -2.57
N GLY A 39 14.69 33.53 -2.69
CA GLY A 39 13.76 33.20 -3.78
C GLY A 39 14.41 33.08 -5.17
N GLN A 40 15.74 33.08 -5.25
CA GLN A 40 16.48 32.94 -6.51
C GLN A 40 16.43 31.50 -7.04
N ARG A 41 16.19 30.54 -6.16
CA ARG A 41 16.04 29.12 -6.48
C ARG A 41 15.08 28.48 -5.48
N SER A 42 14.21 27.59 -5.92
CA SER A 42 13.36 26.83 -5.01
C SER A 42 14.06 25.55 -4.54
N PRO A 43 13.92 25.18 -3.25
CA PRO A 43 14.26 23.84 -2.78
C PRO A 43 13.37 22.81 -3.46
N ARG A 44 13.87 21.58 -3.58
CA ARG A 44 13.06 20.41 -3.92
C ARG A 44 12.08 20.12 -2.77
N VAL A 45 10.97 19.47 -3.06
CA VAL A 45 9.96 19.12 -2.03
C VAL A 45 10.58 18.39 -0.83
N PRO A 46 11.47 17.39 -0.99
CA PRO A 46 12.10 16.72 0.16
C PRO A 46 12.97 17.66 1.02
N GLU A 47 13.65 18.62 0.40
CA GLU A 47 14.50 19.59 1.11
C GLU A 47 13.64 20.56 1.93
N LEU A 48 12.50 21.00 1.38
CA LEU A 48 11.53 21.82 2.10
C LEU A 48 10.89 21.05 3.26
N VAL A 49 10.49 19.80 3.05
CA VAL A 49 9.90 18.96 4.09
C VAL A 49 10.90 18.74 5.23
N ALA A 50 12.16 18.39 4.92
CA ALA A 50 13.20 18.23 5.93
C ALA A 50 13.42 19.50 6.76
N ALA A 51 13.39 20.68 6.12
CA ALA A 51 13.47 21.95 6.83
C ALA A 51 12.30 22.18 7.78
N LEU A 52 11.07 21.91 7.33
CA LEU A 52 9.87 22.03 8.16
C LEU A 52 9.92 21.07 9.37
N GLU A 53 10.32 19.83 9.15
CA GLU A 53 10.41 18.79 10.19
C GLU A 53 11.42 19.15 11.28
N LEU A 54 12.53 19.81 10.96
CA LEU A 54 13.49 20.28 11.96
C LEU A 54 12.84 21.18 13.03
N ALA A 55 11.83 21.97 12.64
CA ALA A 55 11.08 22.86 13.53
C ALA A 55 9.75 22.25 14.03
N GLY A 56 9.47 20.97 13.74
CA GLY A 56 8.22 20.31 14.09
C GLY A 56 7.01 20.78 13.27
N PHE A 57 7.23 21.35 12.08
CA PHE A 57 6.15 21.76 11.18
C PHE A 57 5.80 20.65 10.19
N THR A 58 4.52 20.57 9.79
CA THR A 58 4.02 19.64 8.77
C THR A 58 3.57 20.39 7.52
N LEU A 59 3.69 19.75 6.35
CA LEU A 59 3.22 20.29 5.08
C LEU A 59 1.89 19.64 4.69
N HIS A 60 0.83 20.43 4.61
CA HIS A 60 -0.49 19.99 4.13
C HIS A 60 -0.88 20.72 2.84
N VAL A 61 -1.53 20.00 1.94
CA VAL A 61 -2.22 20.60 0.79
C VAL A 61 -3.64 20.93 1.24
N LEU A 62 -4.05 22.18 1.07
CA LEU A 62 -5.41 22.64 1.40
C LEU A 62 -6.15 23.02 0.12
N ASP A 63 -7.46 22.81 0.08
CA ASP A 63 -8.33 23.30 -0.98
C ASP A 63 -8.62 24.81 -0.83
N ALA A 64 -9.44 25.36 -1.72
CA ALA A 64 -9.79 26.78 -1.70
C ALA A 64 -10.59 27.19 -0.45
N ASP A 65 -11.27 26.25 0.19
CA ASP A 65 -12.09 26.45 1.38
C ASP A 65 -11.29 26.22 2.68
N GLY A 66 -10.02 25.82 2.56
CA GLY A 66 -9.11 25.57 3.67
C GLY A 66 -9.16 24.13 4.22
N ASN A 67 -9.86 23.22 3.55
CA ASN A 67 -9.90 21.81 3.97
C ASN A 67 -8.66 21.07 3.50
N ALA A 68 -8.16 20.16 4.32
CA ALA A 68 -7.02 19.33 3.95
C ALA A 68 -7.38 18.35 2.83
N VAL A 69 -6.63 18.42 1.73
CA VAL A 69 -6.72 17.48 0.61
C VAL A 69 -5.91 16.24 0.98
N ARG A 70 -6.60 15.10 1.14
CA ARG A 70 -5.94 13.82 1.37
C ARG A 70 -5.34 13.28 0.07
N PRO A 71 -4.12 12.70 0.11
CA PRO A 71 -3.57 12.01 -1.04
C PRO A 71 -4.46 10.84 -1.44
N MET A 72 -4.70 10.69 -2.75
CA MET A 72 -5.33 9.50 -3.31
C MET A 72 -4.38 8.31 -3.15
N GLY A 73 -4.88 7.18 -2.64
CA GLY A 73 -4.08 5.95 -2.59
C GLY A 73 -3.28 5.77 -1.30
N GLU A 74 -3.95 5.62 -0.15
CA GLU A 74 -3.29 5.05 1.03
C GLU A 74 -2.87 3.59 0.76
N ALA A 75 -1.98 3.05 1.61
CA ALA A 75 -1.46 1.68 1.52
C ALA A 75 -2.55 0.60 1.35
N ASP A 76 -3.78 0.90 1.80
CA ASP A 76 -4.92 -0.01 1.79
C ASP A 76 -5.81 0.08 0.54
N THR A 77 -5.45 0.91 -0.45
CA THR A 77 -6.26 1.04 -1.68
C THR A 77 -6.16 -0.22 -2.52
N VAL A 78 -7.31 -0.71 -3.01
CA VAL A 78 -7.37 -1.93 -3.82
C VAL A 78 -6.58 -1.77 -5.12
N ARG A 79 -5.80 -2.81 -5.43
CA ARG A 79 -4.96 -2.92 -6.62
C ARG A 79 -5.58 -3.84 -7.66
N ASP A 80 -5.14 -3.70 -8.90
CA ASP A 80 -5.46 -4.69 -9.93
C ASP A 80 -4.78 -6.04 -9.66
N ARG A 81 -5.13 -7.06 -10.46
CA ARG A 81 -4.57 -8.42 -10.30
C ARG A 81 -3.05 -8.50 -10.54
N GLN A 82 -2.44 -7.44 -11.09
CA GLN A 82 -1.00 -7.31 -11.35
C GLN A 82 -0.31 -6.43 -10.28
N GLY A 83 -1.02 -6.03 -9.22
CA GLY A 83 -0.49 -5.22 -8.12
C GLY A 83 -0.38 -3.72 -8.42
N ARG A 84 -0.94 -3.25 -9.55
CA ARG A 84 -0.90 -1.83 -9.93
C ARG A 84 -2.09 -1.08 -9.36
N PHE A 85 -1.92 0.22 -9.19
CA PHE A 85 -3.04 1.10 -8.88
C PHE A 85 -3.99 1.17 -10.07
N LEU A 86 -5.29 1.23 -9.76
CA LEU A 86 -6.32 1.51 -10.75
C LEU A 86 -6.20 2.98 -11.23
N PRO A 87 -6.58 3.29 -12.48
CA PRO A 87 -6.50 4.67 -12.99
C PRO A 87 -7.34 5.66 -12.15
N ALA A 88 -6.71 6.73 -11.67
CA ALA A 88 -7.29 7.70 -10.71
C ALA A 88 -8.60 8.40 -11.13
N HIS A 89 -8.95 8.37 -12.41
CA HIS A 89 -10.14 9.04 -12.94
C HIS A 89 -11.37 8.11 -13.06
N LEU A 90 -11.22 6.84 -12.64
CA LEU A 90 -12.25 5.82 -12.80
C LEU A 90 -12.97 5.54 -11.48
N ASP A 91 -14.29 5.55 -11.51
CA ASP A 91 -15.12 5.15 -10.37
C ASP A 91 -15.06 3.63 -10.22
N VAL A 92 -14.11 3.12 -9.45
CA VAL A 92 -13.95 1.68 -9.23
C VAL A 92 -15.14 1.16 -8.41
N GLU A 93 -15.86 0.18 -8.97
CA GLU A 93 -16.92 -0.56 -8.30
C GLU A 93 -16.45 -1.98 -7.97
N LEU A 94 -16.83 -2.48 -6.80
CA LEU A 94 -16.69 -3.89 -6.45
C LEU A 94 -17.85 -4.67 -7.07
N ILE A 95 -17.53 -5.57 -7.99
CA ILE A 95 -18.51 -6.40 -8.68
C ILE A 95 -18.18 -7.89 -8.52
N ASP A 96 -19.19 -8.74 -8.65
CA ASP A 96 -19.05 -10.19 -8.61
C ASP A 96 -19.49 -10.78 -9.97
N PRO A 97 -18.59 -10.78 -10.98
CA PRO A 97 -18.98 -11.13 -12.35
C PRO A 97 -19.28 -12.62 -12.55
N TYR A 98 -18.71 -13.48 -11.70
CA TYR A 98 -18.76 -14.94 -11.88
C TYR A 98 -19.23 -15.70 -10.63
N PHE A 99 -19.86 -15.01 -9.67
CA PHE A 99 -20.26 -15.57 -8.38
C PHE A 99 -19.10 -16.10 -7.50
N SER A 100 -17.85 -15.88 -7.91
CA SER A 100 -16.64 -16.40 -7.26
C SER A 100 -15.94 -15.39 -6.34
N GLY A 101 -16.45 -14.16 -6.21
CA GLY A 101 -15.87 -13.15 -5.32
C GLY A 101 -15.95 -11.72 -5.86
N LEU A 102 -15.79 -10.74 -4.97
CA LEU A 102 -15.78 -9.34 -5.37
C LEU A 102 -14.43 -8.96 -5.97
N VAL A 103 -14.48 -8.37 -7.16
CA VAL A 103 -13.30 -7.82 -7.84
C VAL A 103 -13.50 -6.33 -8.10
N PRO A 104 -12.44 -5.52 -7.97
CA PRO A 104 -12.47 -4.12 -8.37
C PRO A 104 -12.55 -4.03 -9.90
N CYS A 105 -13.52 -3.28 -10.41
CA CYS A 105 -13.61 -2.98 -11.84
C CYS A 105 -14.01 -1.53 -12.05
N ALA A 106 -13.55 -0.94 -13.16
CA ALA A 106 -14.11 0.32 -13.62
C ALA A 106 -15.32 0.03 -14.54
N PRO A 107 -16.52 0.53 -14.23
CA PRO A 107 -17.67 0.38 -15.10
C PRO A 107 -17.48 1.19 -16.38
N ARG A 108 -18.12 0.75 -17.46
CA ARG A 108 -18.23 1.53 -18.69
C ARG A 108 -18.89 2.89 -18.40
N ARG A 109 -18.53 3.91 -19.19
CA ARG A 109 -18.98 5.30 -19.00
C ARG A 109 -20.49 5.45 -18.73
N ALA A 110 -21.34 4.82 -19.54
CA ALA A 110 -22.80 4.92 -19.38
C ALA A 110 -23.28 4.39 -18.02
N ARG A 111 -22.75 3.24 -17.57
CA ARG A 111 -23.06 2.66 -16.26
C ARG A 111 -22.53 3.54 -15.12
N ARG A 112 -21.33 4.10 -15.27
CA ARG A 112 -20.76 5.06 -14.31
C ARG A 112 -21.66 6.28 -14.12
N GLU A 113 -22.08 6.90 -15.22
CA GLU A 113 -22.97 8.07 -15.19
C GLU A 113 -24.32 7.74 -14.54
N GLN A 114 -24.90 6.58 -14.86
CA GLN A 114 -26.11 6.09 -14.20
C GLN A 114 -25.91 5.87 -12.69
N SER A 115 -24.78 5.28 -12.28
CA SER A 115 -24.42 5.11 -10.87
C SER A 115 -24.30 6.46 -10.16
N ARG A 116 -23.62 7.44 -10.75
CA ARG A 116 -23.51 8.81 -10.20
C ARG A 116 -24.87 9.47 -10.06
N ALA A 117 -25.72 9.39 -11.10
CA ALA A 117 -27.07 9.96 -11.06
C ALA A 117 -27.94 9.32 -9.96
N ARG A 118 -27.83 7.99 -9.78
CA ARG A 118 -28.55 7.28 -8.72
C ARG A 118 -28.07 7.66 -7.31
N ARG A 119 -26.76 7.85 -7.11
CA ARG A 119 -26.18 8.20 -5.81
C ARG A 119 -26.29 9.69 -5.48
N GLY A 120 -26.35 10.54 -6.51
CA GLY A 120 -26.27 12.00 -6.37
C GLY A 120 -24.86 12.51 -6.08
N GLU A 121 -23.84 11.66 -6.14
CA GLU A 121 -22.45 11.98 -5.79
C GLU A 121 -21.44 11.24 -6.68
N VAL A 122 -20.23 11.80 -6.75
CA VAL A 122 -19.07 11.16 -7.38
C VAL A 122 -18.19 10.58 -6.28
N PRO A 123 -17.83 9.28 -6.34
CA PRO A 123 -16.90 8.69 -5.39
C PRO A 123 -15.59 9.48 -5.35
N VAL A 124 -15.15 9.83 -4.14
CA VAL A 124 -13.93 10.61 -3.92
C VAL A 124 -12.69 9.75 -4.15
N ASP A 125 -12.72 8.49 -3.70
CA ASP A 125 -11.59 7.57 -3.73
C ASP A 125 -11.97 6.20 -4.30
N HIS A 126 -10.94 5.42 -4.62
CA HIS A 126 -11.10 3.99 -4.93
C HIS A 126 -11.39 3.18 -3.65
N PRO A 127 -12.08 2.04 -3.77
CA PRO A 127 -12.31 1.14 -2.64
C PRO A 127 -11.00 0.72 -1.97
N THR A 128 -11.03 0.65 -0.64
CA THR A 128 -9.97 0.11 0.22
C THR A 128 -10.14 -1.41 0.42
N ALA A 129 -9.13 -2.08 0.97
CA ALA A 129 -9.25 -3.50 1.32
C ALA A 129 -10.33 -3.71 2.39
N GLN A 130 -10.47 -2.77 3.33
CA GLN A 130 -11.58 -2.76 4.28
C GLN A 130 -12.94 -2.67 3.60
N ASP A 131 -13.08 -1.84 2.56
CA ASP A 131 -14.33 -1.76 1.78
C ASP A 131 -14.63 -3.08 1.08
N VAL A 132 -13.61 -3.79 0.58
CA VAL A 132 -13.77 -5.12 -0.02
C VAL A 132 -14.28 -6.11 1.02
N ILE A 133 -13.63 -6.18 2.18
CA ILE A 133 -14.02 -7.06 3.28
C ILE A 133 -15.48 -6.77 3.68
N ALA A 134 -15.82 -5.50 3.91
CA ALA A 134 -17.18 -5.08 4.28
C ALA A 134 -18.19 -5.45 3.19
N ALA A 135 -17.86 -5.22 1.91
CA ALA A 135 -18.74 -5.56 0.79
C ALA A 135 -18.94 -7.08 0.64
N GLU A 136 -17.90 -7.89 0.92
CA GLU A 136 -18.00 -9.35 0.95
C GLU A 136 -18.89 -9.83 2.09
N HIS A 137 -18.75 -9.28 3.29
CA HIS A 137 -19.63 -9.56 4.42
C HIS A 137 -21.08 -9.23 4.08
N ALA A 138 -21.35 -8.03 3.55
CA ALA A 138 -22.70 -7.62 3.16
C ALA A 138 -23.27 -8.50 2.03
N ARG A 139 -22.43 -8.96 1.08
CA ARG A 139 -22.83 -9.92 0.04
C ARG A 139 -23.27 -11.25 0.65
N ARG A 140 -22.52 -11.77 1.62
CA ARG A 140 -22.84 -13.01 2.35
C ARG A 140 -24.14 -12.90 3.13
N GLU A 141 -24.36 -11.78 3.81
CA GLU A 141 -25.61 -11.52 4.54
C GLU A 141 -26.83 -11.46 3.62
N ARG A 142 -26.74 -10.75 2.48
CA ARG A 142 -27.82 -10.71 1.47
C ARG A 142 -28.16 -12.10 0.95
N ARG A 143 -27.14 -12.92 0.67
CA ARG A 143 -27.31 -14.31 0.22
C ARG A 143 -28.02 -15.15 1.29
N ARG A 144 -27.58 -15.03 2.55
CA ARG A 144 -28.21 -15.70 3.70
C ARG A 144 -29.68 -15.32 3.85
N ALA A 145 -29.99 -14.02 3.83
CA ALA A 145 -31.36 -13.53 3.95
C ALA A 145 -32.25 -14.06 2.82
N LYS A 146 -31.74 -14.08 1.58
CA LYS A 146 -32.44 -14.69 0.44
C LYS A 146 -32.76 -16.16 0.70
N TRP A 147 -31.79 -16.95 1.17
CA TRP A 147 -32.02 -18.36 1.47
C TRP A 147 -32.98 -18.58 2.63
N GLU A 148 -32.96 -17.72 3.66
CA GLU A 148 -33.93 -17.77 4.76
C GLU A 148 -35.35 -17.52 4.25
N GLN A 149 -35.51 -16.54 3.36
CA GLN A 149 -36.78 -16.28 2.69
C GLN A 149 -37.23 -17.47 1.84
N GLU A 150 -36.34 -18.03 1.02
CA GLU A 150 -36.65 -19.21 0.19
C GLU A 150 -37.02 -20.43 1.05
N ARG A 151 -36.36 -20.66 2.19
CA ARG A 151 -36.74 -21.71 3.16
C ARG A 151 -38.11 -21.45 3.79
N ALA A 152 -38.39 -20.21 4.18
CA ALA A 152 -39.70 -19.83 4.72
C ALA A 152 -40.83 -20.04 3.70
N LEU A 153 -40.51 -19.91 2.41
CA LEU A 153 -41.40 -20.22 1.28
C LEU A 153 -41.44 -21.71 0.90
N GLY A 154 -40.65 -22.57 1.55
CA GLY A 154 -40.55 -24.00 1.23
C GLY A 154 -39.80 -24.33 -0.06
N LEU A 155 -39.10 -23.37 -0.66
CA LEU A 155 -38.33 -23.53 -1.91
C LEU A 155 -36.95 -24.17 -1.69
N LEU A 156 -36.46 -24.17 -0.45
CA LEU A 156 -35.19 -24.80 -0.07
C LEU A 156 -35.40 -25.73 1.13
N PRO A 157 -34.59 -26.79 1.27
CA PRO A 157 -34.68 -27.70 2.40
C PRO A 157 -34.36 -26.98 3.74
N VAL A 158 -35.05 -27.39 4.80
CA VAL A 158 -34.74 -26.94 6.16
C VAL A 158 -33.60 -27.80 6.70
N PRO A 159 -32.44 -27.20 7.05
CA PRO A 159 -31.29 -27.95 7.53
C PRO A 159 -31.49 -28.45 8.97
N ALA A 160 -30.94 -29.63 9.27
CA ALA A 160 -30.91 -30.22 10.62
C ALA A 160 -29.53 -29.99 11.29
N PRO A 161 -29.47 -29.73 12.61
CA PRO A 161 -30.58 -29.66 13.58
C PRO A 161 -31.30 -28.31 13.59
N THR A 162 -32.58 -28.29 13.97
CA THR A 162 -33.33 -27.05 14.22
C THR A 162 -33.30 -26.69 15.71
N PRO A 163 -32.98 -25.44 16.10
CA PRO A 163 -32.66 -24.30 15.24
C PRO A 163 -31.25 -24.40 14.64
N PHE A 164 -31.14 -24.13 13.34
CA PHE A 164 -29.88 -24.04 12.62
C PHE A 164 -29.52 -22.57 12.37
N VAL A 165 -28.30 -22.18 12.75
CA VAL A 165 -27.72 -20.89 12.35
C VAL A 165 -26.75 -21.15 11.20
N CYS A 166 -26.98 -20.50 10.06
CA CYS A 166 -26.10 -20.61 8.92
C CYS A 166 -24.71 -20.04 9.25
N THR A 167 -23.65 -20.84 9.22
CA THR A 167 -22.27 -20.37 9.44
C THR A 167 -21.39 -20.74 8.24
N CYS A 168 -21.84 -20.40 7.03
CA CYS A 168 -21.13 -20.74 5.79
C CYS A 168 -19.61 -20.52 5.92
N PRO A 169 -18.79 -21.56 5.78
CA PRO A 169 -17.35 -21.38 5.70
C PRO A 169 -17.01 -20.60 4.43
N SER A 170 -15.92 -19.83 4.46
CA SER A 170 -15.41 -19.03 3.33
C SER A 170 -15.36 -19.83 2.02
N ASP A 171 -15.06 -21.12 2.12
CA ASP A 171 -14.78 -22.00 0.99
C ASP A 171 -16.04 -22.46 0.25
N CYS A 172 -17.20 -22.47 0.94
CA CYS A 172 -18.49 -22.77 0.31
C CYS A 172 -18.89 -21.68 -0.71
N ASP A 173 -18.44 -20.44 -0.51
CA ASP A 173 -18.68 -19.33 -1.44
C ASP A 173 -17.74 -19.36 -2.66
N VAL A 174 -16.58 -20.00 -2.54
CA VAL A 174 -15.52 -19.97 -3.57
C VAL A 174 -15.57 -21.20 -4.47
N LEU A 175 -15.89 -22.38 -3.91
CA LEU A 175 -15.81 -23.63 -4.65
C LEU A 175 -17.01 -23.87 -5.57
N GLY A 176 -18.22 -23.37 -5.22
CA GLY A 176 -19.44 -23.55 -6.01
C GLY A 176 -20.36 -24.70 -5.56
N PRO A 177 -19.89 -25.93 -5.25
CA PRO A 177 -20.70 -26.97 -4.64
C PRO A 177 -20.72 -26.88 -3.12
N CYS A 178 -21.76 -27.46 -2.51
CA CYS A 178 -21.85 -27.60 -1.06
C CYS A 178 -20.69 -28.45 -0.54
N VAL A 179 -19.95 -27.93 0.46
CA VAL A 179 -18.95 -28.75 1.18
C VAL A 179 -19.64 -29.82 2.02
N PRO A 180 -19.05 -31.02 2.20
CA PRO A 180 -19.67 -32.13 2.93
C PRO A 180 -20.09 -31.79 4.38
N SER A 181 -19.41 -30.81 4.99
CA SER A 181 -19.72 -30.30 6.32
C SER A 181 -20.84 -29.26 6.35
N CYS A 182 -21.42 -28.82 5.22
CA CYS A 182 -22.53 -27.86 5.25
C CYS A 182 -23.86 -28.58 5.54
N PRO A 183 -24.51 -28.30 6.68
CA PRO A 183 -25.85 -28.81 6.95
C PRO A 183 -26.92 -28.13 6.07
N CYS A 184 -26.59 -27.00 5.43
CA CYS A 184 -27.47 -26.13 4.67
C CYS A 184 -28.00 -26.70 3.33
N ARG A 185 -27.17 -27.49 2.62
CA ARG A 185 -27.44 -28.12 1.29
C ARG A 185 -28.32 -27.33 0.32
N CYS A 186 -28.12 -26.02 0.22
CA CYS A 186 -28.97 -25.11 -0.56
C CYS A 186 -28.65 -25.07 -2.06
N GLY A 187 -27.54 -25.67 -2.50
CA GLY A 187 -27.33 -26.01 -3.91
C GLY A 187 -28.13 -27.27 -4.20
N THR A 188 -29.35 -27.12 -4.69
CA THR A 188 -30.13 -28.21 -5.29
C THR A 188 -29.29 -28.81 -6.42
N ASP A 189 -29.03 -30.11 -6.27
CA ASP A 189 -28.50 -31.02 -7.28
C ASP A 189 -27.03 -30.78 -7.69
N LEU A 190 -26.13 -31.16 -6.78
CA LEU A 190 -25.20 -32.21 -7.18
C LEU A 190 -26.07 -33.45 -7.45
N GLU A 191 -26.52 -33.64 -8.70
CA GLU A 191 -26.16 -34.95 -9.25
C GLU A 191 -24.64 -35.00 -9.00
N PRO A 192 -24.13 -36.00 -8.28
CA PRO A 192 -22.74 -36.33 -8.45
C PRO A 192 -22.50 -36.39 -9.95
N TRP A 193 -21.27 -36.30 -10.37
CA TRP A 193 -20.95 -36.98 -11.61
C TRP A 193 -21.36 -38.45 -11.40
N ALA A 194 -22.61 -38.80 -11.74
CA ALA A 194 -23.10 -40.15 -11.83
C ALA A 194 -22.24 -40.69 -12.95
N GLU A 195 -21.20 -41.42 -12.54
CA GLU A 195 -20.35 -42.27 -13.36
C GLU A 195 -20.59 -42.03 -14.84
N GLY A 196 -19.93 -40.97 -15.37
CA GLY A 196 -19.87 -40.82 -16.81
C GLY A 196 -19.43 -42.16 -17.38
N PRO A 197 -20.09 -42.67 -18.44
CA PRO A 197 -19.87 -44.04 -18.91
C PRO A 197 -18.37 -44.30 -18.97
N GLU A 198 -17.92 -45.41 -18.37
CA GLU A 198 -16.52 -45.80 -18.35
C GLU A 198 -15.90 -45.47 -19.70
N LEU A 199 -14.97 -44.51 -19.71
CA LEU A 199 -14.20 -44.21 -20.90
C LEU A 199 -13.62 -45.55 -21.38
N PRO A 200 -13.89 -45.98 -22.62
CA PRO A 200 -13.30 -47.21 -23.12
C PRO A 200 -11.79 -47.11 -22.93
N PRO A 201 -11.10 -48.20 -22.55
CA PRO A 201 -9.66 -48.16 -22.33
C PRO A 201 -9.01 -47.56 -23.57
N ALA A 202 -8.12 -46.60 -23.35
CA ALA A 202 -7.43 -45.88 -24.41
C ALA A 202 -6.94 -46.90 -25.45
N ALA A 203 -7.51 -46.84 -26.66
CA ALA A 203 -6.98 -47.59 -27.77
C ALA A 203 -5.54 -47.12 -27.96
N ASP A 204 -4.62 -48.09 -27.96
CA ASP A 204 -3.18 -47.96 -28.06
C ASP A 204 -2.84 -47.13 -29.31
N SER A 205 -2.78 -45.81 -29.12
CA SER A 205 -2.35 -44.85 -30.11
C SER A 205 -0.92 -44.54 -29.73
N GLY A 206 -0.01 -45.22 -30.41
CA GLY A 206 1.44 -45.07 -30.24
C GLY A 206 1.88 -43.60 -30.26
N PRO A 207 3.09 -43.32 -29.77
CA PRO A 207 3.54 -41.97 -29.48
C PRO A 207 3.44 -41.08 -30.74
N PRO A 208 2.84 -39.88 -30.65
CA PRO A 208 2.84 -38.95 -31.77
C PRO A 208 4.28 -38.50 -32.05
N THR A 209 4.67 -38.64 -33.31
CA THR A 209 5.95 -38.19 -33.88
C THR A 209 6.19 -36.72 -33.58
N THR A 210 7.37 -36.45 -33.03
CA THR A 210 7.90 -35.11 -32.73
C THR A 210 8.19 -34.34 -34.02
N GLU A 211 7.56 -33.18 -34.19
CA GLU A 211 8.09 -32.07 -35.01
C GLU A 211 8.10 -30.77 -34.19
N PRO A 212 9.05 -29.86 -34.45
CA PRO A 212 9.78 -29.18 -33.38
C PRO A 212 9.15 -27.87 -32.88
N ALA A 213 9.36 -27.62 -31.59
CA ALA A 213 9.03 -26.40 -30.90
C ALA A 213 9.83 -25.19 -31.41
N LEU A 214 9.12 -24.09 -31.67
CA LEU A 214 9.69 -22.78 -31.95
C LEU A 214 10.38 -22.25 -30.66
N GLN A 215 11.71 -22.14 -30.69
CA GLN A 215 12.53 -21.57 -29.63
C GLN A 215 12.33 -20.05 -29.51
N VAL A 216 12.19 -19.57 -28.27
CA VAL A 216 12.44 -18.16 -27.93
C VAL A 216 13.61 -18.15 -26.95
N ASP A 217 14.71 -17.53 -27.40
CA ASP A 217 16.00 -17.42 -26.73
C ASP A 217 15.88 -16.66 -25.40
N LEU A 218 16.24 -17.31 -24.29
CA LEU A 218 16.66 -16.64 -23.08
C LEU A 218 18.18 -16.69 -23.05
N GLY A 219 18.81 -15.58 -23.46
CA GLY A 219 20.25 -15.41 -23.41
C GLY A 219 20.78 -15.55 -21.99
N GLY A 220 21.44 -16.68 -21.72
CA GLY A 220 22.38 -16.86 -20.62
C GLY A 220 23.79 -16.97 -21.18
N GLN A 221 24.69 -16.08 -20.77
CA GLN A 221 26.13 -16.31 -20.94
C GLN A 221 26.64 -17.34 -19.91
N PRO A 222 27.63 -18.17 -20.28
CA PRO A 222 27.96 -19.40 -19.57
C PRO A 222 29.04 -19.24 -18.49
N MET A 223 28.94 -20.04 -17.43
CA MET A 223 30.06 -20.35 -16.53
C MET A 223 30.57 -21.76 -16.83
N GLY A 224 31.87 -21.84 -17.11
CA GLY A 224 32.60 -23.03 -17.53
C GLY A 224 32.78 -24.09 -16.45
N LYS A 225 33.07 -25.30 -16.95
CA LYS A 225 33.24 -26.56 -16.22
C LYS A 225 34.51 -26.62 -15.36
N GLY A 226 34.38 -27.36 -14.26
CA GLY A 226 35.26 -28.49 -13.95
C GLY A 226 36.40 -28.25 -12.96
N GLY A 227 36.55 -29.18 -12.01
CA GLY A 227 37.81 -29.40 -11.30
C GLY A 227 37.66 -29.86 -9.86
N ASP A 228 37.95 -31.14 -9.64
CA ASP A 228 37.96 -31.86 -8.37
C ASP A 228 38.84 -31.25 -7.27
N GLY A 229 38.50 -31.52 -6.01
CA GLY A 229 39.35 -31.17 -4.87
C GLY A 229 38.81 -31.64 -3.53
N LEU A 230 39.31 -32.79 -3.08
CA LEU A 230 39.13 -33.39 -1.76
C LEU A 230 39.54 -32.46 -0.62
N GLY A 231 38.85 -32.51 0.53
CA GLY A 231 39.40 -31.99 1.78
C GLY A 231 38.39 -31.77 2.91
N ALA A 232 38.41 -32.69 3.88
CA ALA A 232 38.45 -32.43 5.33
C ALA A 232 37.42 -31.42 5.91
N GLU A 233 36.40 -31.83 6.66
CA GLU A 233 36.44 -32.21 8.08
C GLU A 233 35.70 -31.18 8.94
N GLN A 234 34.95 -31.72 9.91
CA GLN A 234 34.62 -31.18 11.22
C GLN A 234 33.40 -30.25 11.41
N ARG A 235 32.59 -30.76 12.34
CA ARG A 235 31.41 -30.22 13.04
C ARG A 235 31.83 -29.19 14.13
N PRO A 236 30.87 -28.56 14.83
CA PRO A 236 30.90 -27.14 15.18
C PRO A 236 31.26 -26.82 16.64
N ALA A 237 31.57 -25.55 16.90
CA ALA A 237 31.42 -24.80 18.16
C ALA A 237 31.55 -23.31 17.77
N GLY A 238 30.81 -22.32 18.27
CA GLY A 238 30.40 -22.07 19.63
C GLY A 238 30.99 -20.72 20.07
N ALA A 239 30.17 -19.90 20.71
CA ALA A 239 30.52 -18.83 21.67
C ALA A 239 30.73 -17.36 21.22
N ALA A 240 30.14 -16.52 22.09
CA ALA A 240 30.68 -15.29 22.68
C ALA A 240 30.38 -13.94 22.01
N LEU A 241 29.39 -13.25 22.58
CA LEU A 241 29.36 -11.79 22.69
C LEU A 241 29.66 -11.41 24.15
N ALA A 242 30.86 -10.86 24.37
CA ALA A 242 31.21 -9.93 25.45
C ALA A 242 31.63 -8.63 24.74
N GLY A 243 31.23 -7.41 25.12
CA GLY A 243 31.27 -6.82 26.44
C GLY A 243 32.51 -5.92 26.54
N GLN A 244 32.32 -4.60 26.69
CA GLN A 244 33.23 -3.51 27.16
C GLN A 244 32.75 -2.18 26.52
N GLY A 245 32.62 -1.01 27.17
CA GLY A 245 33.05 -0.54 28.49
C GLY A 245 33.63 0.89 28.37
N THR A 246 32.95 1.87 28.99
CA THR A 246 33.49 3.08 29.69
C THR A 246 34.38 4.15 28.98
N GLY A 247 34.01 5.44 29.17
CA GLY A 247 34.86 6.65 28.94
C GLY A 247 35.92 6.86 30.03
N PRO A 248 36.36 8.07 30.46
CA PRO A 248 36.07 9.48 30.06
C PRO A 248 37.35 10.35 29.84
N GLY A 249 37.23 11.68 29.60
CA GLY A 249 38.35 12.63 29.74
C GLY A 249 38.23 14.02 29.07
N GLU A 250 37.73 15.00 29.81
CA GLU A 250 38.16 16.43 29.79
C GLU A 250 39.41 16.59 30.71
N PRO A 251 40.16 17.73 30.82
CA PRO A 251 39.74 19.14 30.67
C PRO A 251 40.81 20.14 30.11
N ASP A 252 40.53 21.44 30.32
CA ASP A 252 41.40 22.64 30.37
C ASP A 252 41.72 23.38 29.05
N ALA A 253 41.84 24.71 28.97
CA ALA A 253 41.55 25.89 29.82
C ALA A 253 41.94 27.16 29.00
N GLY A 254 41.35 28.33 29.29
CA GLY A 254 42.12 29.60 29.34
C GLY A 254 41.81 30.76 28.37
N GLY A 255 41.56 31.95 28.96
CA GLY A 255 41.88 33.31 28.44
C GLY A 255 40.73 34.05 27.73
N GLU A 256 39.98 35.02 28.28
CA GLU A 256 40.26 36.25 29.05
C GLU A 256 40.71 37.49 28.22
N GLN A 257 39.97 38.60 28.43
CA GLN A 257 40.32 40.04 28.33
C GLN A 257 39.86 40.89 27.11
N ASP A 258 38.87 41.75 27.43
CA ASP A 258 38.88 43.24 27.44
C ASP A 258 38.89 44.14 26.19
N ALA A 259 38.03 45.17 26.30
CA ALA A 259 38.06 46.58 25.85
C ALA A 259 36.77 46.96 25.07
N GLY A 260 35.85 47.78 25.61
CA GLY A 260 35.90 49.26 25.66
C GLY A 260 35.38 49.86 24.34
N GLY A 261 34.46 50.81 24.21
CA GLY A 261 33.71 51.70 25.11
C GLY A 261 32.96 52.76 24.24
N VAL A 262 31.89 53.31 24.81
CA VAL A 262 31.38 54.71 24.73
C VAL A 262 30.90 55.36 23.40
N GLY A 263 29.64 55.85 23.45
CA GLY A 263 29.14 57.15 22.92
C GLY A 263 28.84 57.23 21.40
N THR A 264 27.84 57.95 20.88
CA THR A 264 27.13 59.17 21.34
C THR A 264 25.80 59.35 20.59
N ALA A 265 24.96 60.23 21.14
CA ALA A 265 23.64 60.67 20.69
C ALA A 265 23.59 61.41 19.32
N GLY A 266 22.39 61.48 18.74
CA GLY A 266 22.05 62.41 17.65
C GLY A 266 20.59 62.26 17.19
N GLN A 267 19.78 63.27 17.47
CA GLN A 267 18.34 63.41 17.19
C GLN A 267 18.11 64.07 15.78
N PRO A 268 16.88 64.46 15.34
CA PRO A 268 16.37 64.20 13.98
C PRO A 268 16.18 65.45 13.08
N GLY A 269 15.77 65.20 11.81
CA GLY A 269 15.22 66.12 10.80
C GLY A 269 15.11 65.34 9.47
N GLU A 270 14.07 65.38 8.64
CA GLU A 270 12.95 66.31 8.36
C GLU A 270 11.62 65.54 8.18
#